data_AF-B6JI06-F1
#
_entry.id   AF-B6JI06-F1
#
_cell.length_a   1.000
_cell.length_b   1.000
_cell.length_c   1.000
_cell.angle_alpha   90.00
_cell.angle_beta   90.00
_cell.angle_gamma   90.00
#
_symmetry.space_group_name_H-M   'P 1'
#
loop_
_entity.id
_entity.type
_entity.pdbx_description
1 polymer ?
#
loop_
_entity_poly.entity_id
_entity_poly.type
_entity_poly.pdbx_seq_one_letter_code
_entity_poly.pdbx_strand_id
1 'polypeptide(L)'
;MVTALPATLAEAFAKRIADEVEPIANRANEAPERFASDEDLAAATEIVNDAQAAWNEFEKLRKNQKDPFKRGGEEVDDFFRPPLQRLTRIKDAFAKRATDYNREKRRKAEEAARVERERLEREAEEARKKAAEAAEFGDQDEAIEHLQTAATVETKIEEVASAPAIPAEDMTVRGASGGTARSRTEWAFEIEDFSKIDLNALRDFIAPEAVDKALKAYVKLRKNTAKIEGVRFFEDEKATFRRR
;
A
#
# COMPACT_ATOMS: atom_id res chain seq x y z
N MET A 1 -44.19 -18.58 -22.11
CA MET A 1 -43.44 -18.91 -23.34
C MET A 1 -42.03 -18.40 -23.15
N VAL A 2 -41.08 -19.31 -22.97
CA VAL A 2 -39.66 -18.98 -22.83
C VAL A 2 -39.14 -18.73 -24.24
N THR A 3 -39.02 -17.47 -24.64
CA THR A 3 -38.32 -17.10 -25.88
C THR A 3 -36.88 -17.57 -25.76
N ALA A 4 -36.46 -18.45 -26.68
CA ALA A 4 -35.11 -18.97 -26.74
C ALA A 4 -34.11 -17.82 -26.68
N LEU A 5 -33.25 -17.83 -25.66
CA LEU A 5 -32.09 -16.95 -25.61
C LEU A 5 -31.19 -17.29 -26.81
N PRO A 6 -30.70 -16.30 -27.58
CA PRO A 6 -29.74 -16.56 -28.66
C PRO A 6 -28.52 -17.28 -28.08
N ALA A 7 -28.00 -18.28 -28.80
CA ALA A 7 -26.99 -19.20 -28.25
C ALA A 7 -25.66 -18.48 -27.94
N THR A 8 -25.42 -17.31 -28.54
CA THR A 8 -24.32 -16.40 -28.21
C THR A 8 -24.69 -14.93 -28.46
N LEU A 9 -23.98 -13.99 -27.82
CA LEU A 9 -24.07 -12.55 -28.14
C LEU A 9 -23.75 -12.26 -29.61
N ALA A 10 -22.90 -13.07 -30.24
CA ALA A 10 -22.56 -12.93 -31.65
C ALA A 10 -23.79 -13.12 -32.54
N GLU A 11 -24.59 -14.16 -32.30
CA GLU A 11 -25.85 -14.39 -33.05
C GLU A 11 -26.89 -13.29 -32.81
N ALA A 12 -26.96 -12.79 -31.57
CA ALA A 12 -27.92 -11.75 -31.18
C ALA A 12 -27.68 -10.41 -31.91
N PHE A 13 -26.42 -10.08 -32.21
CA PHE A 13 -26.03 -8.79 -32.79
C PHE A 13 -25.49 -8.88 -34.22
N ALA A 14 -25.32 -10.08 -34.79
CA ALA A 14 -24.77 -10.30 -36.13
C ALA A 14 -25.48 -9.46 -37.21
N LYS A 15 -26.81 -9.48 -37.22
CA LYS A 15 -27.61 -8.70 -38.20
C LYS A 15 -27.34 -7.20 -38.06
N ARG A 16 -27.28 -6.70 -36.82
CA ARG A 16 -27.08 -5.27 -36.57
C ARG A 16 -25.66 -4.81 -36.92
N ILE A 17 -24.67 -5.66 -36.71
CA ILE A 17 -23.29 -5.42 -37.17
C ILE A 17 -23.26 -5.34 -38.70
N ALA A 18 -23.90 -6.30 -39.38
CA ALA A 18 -23.98 -6.30 -40.84
C ALA A 18 -24.71 -5.07 -41.42
N ASP A 19 -25.77 -4.60 -40.75
CA ASP A 19 -26.58 -3.49 -41.25
C ASP A 19 -25.98 -2.11 -40.89
N GLU A 20 -25.34 -1.95 -39.73
CA GLU A 20 -24.88 -0.65 -39.23
C GLU A 20 -23.36 -0.44 -39.30
N VAL A 21 -22.55 -1.50 -39.14
CA VAL A 21 -21.08 -1.38 -39.04
C VAL A 21 -20.41 -1.65 -40.39
N GLU A 22 -20.80 -2.71 -41.09
CA GLU A 22 -20.19 -3.10 -42.37
C GLU A 22 -20.27 -1.99 -43.45
N PRO A 23 -21.40 -1.28 -43.63
CA PRO A 23 -21.45 -0.18 -44.59
C PRO A 23 -20.49 0.97 -44.23
N ILE A 24 -20.33 1.26 -42.93
CA ILE A 24 -19.40 2.30 -42.46
C ILE A 24 -17.95 1.85 -42.70
N ALA A 25 -17.65 0.59 -42.40
CA ALA A 25 -16.33 0.00 -42.63
C ALA A 25 -15.96 0.01 -44.12
N ASN A 26 -16.90 -0.35 -45.01
CA ASN A 26 -16.68 -0.30 -46.45
C ASN A 26 -16.38 1.13 -46.93
N ARG A 27 -17.17 2.13 -46.54
CA ARG A 27 -16.89 3.55 -46.88
C ARG A 27 -15.54 4.01 -46.33
N ALA A 28 -15.16 3.58 -45.13
CA ALA A 28 -13.87 3.92 -44.54
C ALA A 28 -12.69 3.25 -45.29
N ASN A 29 -12.87 2.02 -45.76
CA ASN A 29 -11.87 1.29 -46.55
C ASN A 29 -11.71 1.85 -47.96
N GLU A 30 -12.77 2.41 -48.53
CA GLU A 30 -12.77 3.09 -49.84
C GLU A 30 -12.20 4.51 -49.77
N ALA A 31 -12.10 5.10 -48.57
CA ALA A 31 -11.57 6.45 -48.37
C ALA A 31 -10.05 6.51 -48.68
N PRO A 32 -9.54 7.65 -49.19
CA PRO A 32 -8.14 7.79 -49.52
C PRO A 32 -7.25 7.76 -48.27
N GLU A 33 -6.08 7.12 -48.38
CA GLU A 33 -5.11 7.03 -47.28
C GLU A 33 -4.53 8.40 -46.88
N ARG A 34 -4.52 9.36 -47.81
CA ARG A 34 -4.10 10.75 -47.56
C ARG A 34 -5.18 11.70 -48.04
N PHE A 35 -5.65 12.55 -47.13
CA PHE A 35 -6.55 13.64 -47.46
C PHE A 35 -5.75 14.76 -48.12
N ALA A 36 -6.01 15.00 -49.40
CA ALA A 36 -5.31 16.01 -50.19
C ALA A 36 -6.15 17.27 -50.41
N SER A 37 -7.45 17.21 -50.07
CA SER A 37 -8.40 18.29 -50.25
C SER A 37 -9.35 18.46 -49.05
N ASP A 38 -9.97 19.62 -48.95
CA ASP A 38 -11.03 19.89 -47.98
C ASP A 38 -12.28 19.03 -48.24
N GLU A 39 -12.49 18.59 -49.48
CA GLU A 39 -13.56 17.66 -49.86
C GLU A 39 -13.32 16.26 -49.28
N ASP A 40 -12.07 15.76 -49.32
CA ASP A 40 -11.69 14.51 -48.67
C ASP A 40 -11.93 14.59 -47.15
N LEU A 41 -11.59 15.74 -46.54
CA LEU A 41 -11.79 15.97 -45.11
C LEU A 41 -13.28 16.06 -44.74
N ALA A 42 -14.11 16.65 -45.60
CA ALA A 42 -15.56 16.71 -45.41
C ALA A 42 -16.19 15.31 -45.50
N ALA A 43 -15.83 14.51 -46.50
CA ALA A 43 -16.29 13.13 -46.64
C ALA A 43 -15.86 12.26 -45.46
N ALA A 44 -14.60 12.39 -45.02
CA ALA A 44 -14.11 11.71 -43.82
C ALA A 44 -14.88 12.12 -42.56
N THR A 45 -15.29 13.39 -42.45
CA THR A 45 -16.09 13.88 -41.32
C THR A 45 -17.44 13.18 -41.23
N GLU A 46 -18.11 12.92 -42.35
CA GLU A 46 -19.38 12.18 -42.37
C GLU A 46 -19.19 10.72 -41.91
N ILE A 47 -18.18 10.03 -42.45
CA ILE A 47 -17.85 8.66 -42.07
C ILE A 47 -17.55 8.56 -40.57
N VAL A 48 -16.73 9.48 -40.03
CA VAL A 48 -16.39 9.51 -38.60
C VAL A 48 -17.61 9.79 -37.73
N ASN A 49 -18.50 10.69 -38.14
CA ASN A 49 -19.71 10.99 -37.39
C ASN A 49 -20.68 9.80 -37.35
N ASP A 50 -20.84 9.08 -38.46
CA ASP A 50 -21.66 7.86 -38.52
C ASP A 50 -21.04 6.75 -37.68
N ALA A 51 -19.71 6.55 -37.76
CA ALA A 51 -19.00 5.60 -36.94
C ALA A 51 -19.17 5.91 -35.44
N GLN A 52 -19.10 7.19 -35.06
CA GLN A 52 -19.30 7.63 -33.70
C GLN A 52 -20.74 7.40 -33.22
N ALA A 53 -21.74 7.58 -34.08
CA ALA A 53 -23.13 7.30 -33.76
C ALA A 53 -23.37 5.79 -33.55
N ALA A 54 -22.89 4.94 -34.48
CA ALA A 54 -22.95 3.49 -34.34
C ALA A 54 -22.23 3.03 -33.06
N TRP A 55 -21.03 3.55 -32.80
CA TRP A 55 -20.28 3.27 -31.57
C TRP A 55 -21.08 3.58 -30.30
N ASN A 56 -21.74 4.74 -30.23
CA ASN A 56 -22.54 5.13 -29.07
C ASN A 56 -23.72 4.16 -28.84
N GLU A 57 -24.39 3.73 -29.89
CA GLU A 57 -25.51 2.78 -29.80
C GLU A 57 -25.03 1.38 -29.35
N PHE A 58 -23.94 0.88 -29.94
CA PHE A 58 -23.35 -0.40 -29.51
C PHE A 58 -22.83 -0.34 -28.06
N GLU A 59 -22.21 0.77 -27.65
CA GLU A 59 -21.76 0.95 -26.27
C GLU A 59 -22.95 1.02 -25.29
N LYS A 60 -24.07 1.62 -25.69
CA LYS A 60 -25.32 1.63 -24.91
C LYS A 60 -25.90 0.22 -24.77
N LEU A 61 -25.95 -0.55 -25.85
CA LEU A 61 -26.39 -1.95 -25.82
C LEU A 61 -25.49 -2.80 -24.91
N ARG A 62 -24.17 -2.66 -25.05
CA ARG A 62 -23.19 -3.31 -24.18
C ARG A 62 -23.42 -2.97 -22.72
N LYS A 63 -23.63 -1.68 -22.39
CA LYS A 63 -23.95 -1.24 -21.03
C LYS A 63 -25.23 -1.89 -20.52
N ASN A 64 -26.30 -1.90 -21.31
CA ASN A 64 -27.58 -2.51 -20.93
C ASN A 64 -27.47 -4.02 -20.69
N GLN A 65 -26.70 -4.74 -21.50
CA GLN A 65 -26.45 -6.17 -21.29
C GLN A 65 -25.60 -6.43 -20.06
N LYS A 66 -24.63 -5.55 -19.76
CA LYS A 66 -23.76 -5.66 -18.60
C LYS A 66 -24.45 -5.25 -17.29
N ASP A 67 -25.43 -4.35 -17.35
CA ASP A 67 -26.06 -3.73 -16.17
C ASP A 67 -26.65 -4.76 -15.19
N PRO A 68 -27.41 -5.79 -15.60
CA PRO A 68 -27.93 -6.80 -14.69
C PRO A 68 -26.83 -7.56 -13.94
N PHE A 69 -25.72 -7.89 -14.60
CA PHE A 69 -24.58 -8.56 -13.97
C PHE A 69 -23.84 -7.64 -13.01
N LYS A 70 -23.72 -6.35 -13.37
CA LYS A 70 -23.13 -5.34 -12.47
C LYS A 70 -23.99 -5.17 -11.22
N ARG A 71 -25.31 -5.03 -11.38
CA ARG A 71 -26.27 -4.93 -10.28
C ARG A 71 -26.29 -6.18 -9.42
N GLY A 72 -26.30 -7.37 -10.03
CA GLY A 72 -26.20 -8.62 -9.28
C GLY A 72 -24.89 -8.73 -8.48
N GLY A 73 -23.77 -8.28 -9.06
CA GLY A 73 -22.50 -8.17 -8.35
C GLY A 73 -22.57 -7.18 -7.18
N GLU A 74 -23.14 -6.00 -7.40
CA GLU A 74 -23.34 -4.98 -6.37
C GLU A 74 -24.27 -5.47 -5.24
N GLU A 75 -25.33 -6.20 -5.55
CA GLU A 75 -26.25 -6.79 -4.58
C GLU A 75 -25.57 -7.85 -3.70
N VAL A 76 -24.75 -8.71 -4.31
CA VAL A 76 -23.92 -9.68 -3.57
C VAL A 76 -22.92 -8.96 -2.68
N ASP A 77 -22.20 -7.98 -3.22
CA ASP A 77 -21.25 -7.19 -2.45
C ASP A 77 -21.92 -6.45 -1.29
N ASP A 78 -23.07 -5.83 -1.52
CA ASP A 78 -23.85 -5.12 -0.50
C ASP A 78 -24.37 -6.06 0.58
N PHE A 79 -24.78 -7.29 0.23
CA PHE A 79 -25.19 -8.30 1.20
C PHE A 79 -24.03 -8.75 2.10
N PHE A 80 -22.85 -9.02 1.52
CA PHE A 80 -21.69 -9.50 2.27
C PHE A 80 -20.90 -8.39 2.97
N ARG A 81 -21.02 -7.13 2.53
CA ARG A 81 -20.27 -6.02 3.12
C ARG A 81 -20.53 -5.83 4.62
N PRO A 82 -21.76 -5.77 5.14
CA PRO A 82 -21.99 -5.64 6.59
C PRO A 82 -21.38 -6.75 7.46
N PRO A 83 -21.57 -8.06 7.18
CA PRO A 83 -20.92 -9.10 7.97
C PRO A 83 -19.40 -9.08 7.84
N LEU A 84 -18.84 -8.83 6.65
CA LEU A 84 -17.39 -8.71 6.46
C LEU A 84 -16.81 -7.51 7.24
N GLN A 85 -17.50 -6.36 7.24
CA GLN A 85 -17.10 -5.20 8.04
C GLN A 85 -17.16 -5.50 9.54
N ARG A 86 -18.17 -6.24 10.02
CA ARG A 86 -18.25 -6.66 11.42
C ARG A 86 -17.09 -7.58 11.79
N LEU A 87 -16.78 -8.57 10.95
CA LEU A 87 -15.64 -9.47 11.16
C LEU A 87 -14.31 -8.71 11.14
N THR A 88 -14.15 -7.73 10.24
CA THR A 88 -12.98 -6.85 10.18
C THR A 88 -12.83 -6.06 11.48
N ARG A 89 -13.90 -5.42 11.97
CA ARG A 89 -13.89 -4.70 13.25
C ARG A 89 -13.53 -5.61 14.43
N ILE A 90 -14.01 -6.85 14.45
CA ILE A 90 -13.64 -7.83 15.48
C ILE A 90 -12.14 -8.13 15.38
N LYS A 91 -11.65 -8.50 14.19
CA LYS A 91 -10.23 -8.80 13.95
C LYS A 91 -9.34 -7.64 14.42
N ASP A 92 -9.66 -6.42 14.01
CA ASP A 92 -8.85 -5.24 14.29
C ASP A 92 -8.89 -4.87 15.77
N ALA A 93 -10.05 -5.00 16.43
CA ALA A 93 -10.18 -4.77 17.87
C ALA A 93 -9.32 -5.74 18.69
N PHE A 94 -9.33 -7.04 18.33
CA PHE A 94 -8.49 -8.03 18.99
C PHE A 94 -7.01 -7.88 18.65
N ALA A 95 -6.66 -7.53 17.41
CA ALA A 95 -5.28 -7.23 17.03
C ALA A 95 -4.72 -6.04 17.83
N LYS A 96 -5.51 -4.98 18.01
CA LYS A 96 -5.16 -3.83 18.85
C LYS A 96 -4.94 -4.24 20.30
N ARG A 97 -5.87 -4.99 20.90
CA ARG A 97 -5.75 -5.50 22.28
C ARG A 97 -4.51 -6.38 22.45
N ALA A 98 -4.21 -7.24 21.49
CA ALA A 98 -3.01 -8.07 21.51
C ALA A 98 -1.73 -7.24 21.40
N THR A 99 -1.74 -6.19 20.56
CA THR A 99 -0.63 -5.22 20.45
C THR A 99 -0.42 -4.48 21.76
N ASP A 100 -1.48 -3.97 22.38
CA ASP A 100 -1.44 -3.27 23.66
C ASP A 100 -0.93 -4.19 24.77
N TYR A 101 -1.41 -5.44 24.83
CA TYR A 101 -0.93 -6.45 25.76
C TYR A 101 0.56 -6.75 25.57
N ASN A 102 1.01 -6.95 24.33
CA ASN A 102 2.43 -7.23 24.05
C ASN A 102 3.32 -6.03 24.39
N ARG A 103 2.85 -4.80 24.15
CA ARG A 103 3.53 -3.57 24.55
C ARG A 103 3.66 -3.48 26.06
N GLU A 104 2.58 -3.77 26.79
CA GLU A 104 2.55 -3.77 28.25
C GLU A 104 3.45 -4.86 28.84
N LYS A 105 3.39 -6.07 28.27
CA LYS A 105 4.26 -7.19 28.64
C LYS A 105 5.73 -6.78 28.50
N ARG A 106 6.10 -6.18 27.36
CA ARG A 106 7.45 -5.69 27.10
C ARG A 106 7.87 -4.62 28.11
N ARG A 107 7.00 -3.64 28.37
CA ARG A 107 7.25 -2.58 29.38
C ARG A 107 7.54 -3.16 30.76
N LYS A 108 6.73 -4.11 31.23
CA LYS A 108 6.91 -4.78 32.53
C LYS A 108 8.22 -5.57 32.59
N ALA A 109 8.59 -6.24 31.51
CA ALA A 109 9.84 -6.98 31.45
C ALA A 109 11.06 -6.05 31.44
N GLU A 110 11.00 -4.93 30.70
CA GLU A 110 12.03 -3.89 30.69
C GLU A 110 12.18 -3.25 32.09
N GLU A 111 11.08 -3.00 32.79
CA GLU A 111 11.08 -2.49 34.16
C GLU A 111 11.64 -3.50 35.16
N ALA A 112 11.26 -4.78 35.08
CA ALA A 112 11.81 -5.83 35.93
C ALA A 112 13.33 -5.99 35.70
N ALA A 113 13.78 -5.96 34.44
CA ALA A 113 15.20 -6.00 34.11
C ALA A 113 15.95 -4.76 34.64
N ARG A 114 15.32 -3.57 34.64
CA ARG A 114 15.90 -2.37 35.25
C ARG A 114 16.04 -2.51 36.77
N VAL A 115 14.99 -2.93 37.47
CA VAL A 115 15.02 -3.12 38.94
C VAL A 115 16.04 -4.18 39.34
N GLU A 116 16.14 -5.29 38.58
CA GLU A 116 17.12 -6.33 38.85
C GLU A 116 18.55 -5.83 38.61
N ARG A 117 18.79 -5.05 37.54
CA ARG A 117 20.10 -4.39 37.33
C ARG A 117 20.46 -3.47 38.49
N GLU A 118 19.55 -2.60 38.93
CA GLU A 118 19.77 -1.71 40.07
C GLU A 118 20.02 -2.48 41.39
N ARG A 119 19.45 -3.68 41.53
CA ARG A 119 19.71 -4.57 42.69
C ARG A 119 21.12 -5.16 42.62
N LEU A 120 21.51 -5.68 41.45
CA LEU A 120 22.83 -6.26 41.23
C LEU A 120 23.94 -5.20 41.32
N GLU A 121 23.70 -3.98 40.81
CA GLU A 121 24.65 -2.86 40.95
C GLU A 121 24.91 -2.51 42.41
N ARG A 122 23.86 -2.46 43.25
CA ARG A 122 24.00 -2.25 44.70
C ARG A 122 24.77 -3.38 45.37
N GLU A 123 24.48 -4.63 45.01
CA GLU A 123 25.16 -5.81 45.54
C GLU A 123 26.66 -5.82 45.17
N ALA A 124 27.00 -5.44 43.94
CA ALA A 124 28.38 -5.29 43.49
C ALA A 124 29.10 -4.15 44.23
N GLU A 125 28.43 -3.00 44.42
CA GLU A 125 29.01 -1.86 45.15
C GLU A 125 29.28 -2.20 46.62
N GLU A 126 28.34 -2.89 47.29
CA GLU A 126 28.52 -3.35 48.67
C GLU A 126 29.67 -4.37 48.79
N ALA A 127 29.79 -5.31 47.84
CA ALA A 127 30.91 -6.25 47.80
C ALA A 127 32.26 -5.53 47.60
N ARG A 128 32.32 -4.53 46.73
CA ARG A 128 33.53 -3.69 46.53
C ARG A 128 33.90 -2.90 47.78
N LYS A 129 32.91 -2.36 48.52
CA LYS A 129 33.15 -1.66 49.80
C LYS A 129 33.75 -2.60 50.84
N LYS A 130 33.16 -3.78 51.03
CA LYS A 130 33.68 -4.79 51.97
C LYS A 130 35.08 -5.28 51.59
N ALA A 131 35.35 -5.44 50.30
CA ALA A 131 36.71 -5.76 49.83
C ALA A 131 37.73 -4.67 50.19
N ALA A 132 37.36 -3.40 50.01
CA ALA A 132 38.23 -2.27 50.35
C ALA A 132 38.48 -2.18 51.85
N GLU A 133 37.45 -2.39 52.67
CA GLU A 133 37.56 -2.43 54.14
C GLU A 133 38.47 -3.58 54.59
N ALA A 134 38.26 -4.82 54.11
CA ALA A 134 39.10 -5.96 54.45
C ALA A 134 40.58 -5.75 54.06
N ALA A 135 40.82 -5.16 52.88
CA ALA A 135 42.16 -4.80 52.43
C ALA A 135 42.83 -3.74 53.33
N GLU A 136 42.06 -2.77 53.85
CA GLU A 136 42.55 -1.76 54.78
C GLU A 136 42.93 -2.36 56.14
N PHE A 137 42.16 -3.35 56.63
CA PHE A 137 42.45 -4.09 57.85
C PHE A 137 43.54 -5.17 57.71
N GLY A 138 44.06 -5.39 56.49
CA GLY A 138 45.13 -6.34 56.21
C GLY A 138 44.68 -7.79 56.03
N ASP A 139 43.38 -8.04 55.92
CA ASP A 139 42.82 -9.37 55.64
C ASP A 139 42.74 -9.60 54.12
N GLN A 140 43.85 -10.08 53.56
CA GLN A 140 43.99 -10.24 52.11
C GLN A 140 43.08 -11.34 51.54
N ASP A 141 42.81 -12.39 52.31
CA ASP A 141 41.98 -13.51 51.86
C ASP A 141 40.51 -13.07 51.76
N GLU A 142 40.00 -12.36 52.78
CA GLU A 142 38.64 -11.80 52.78
C GLU A 142 38.45 -10.72 51.69
N ALA A 143 39.46 -9.90 51.43
CA ALA A 143 39.45 -8.93 50.34
C ALA A 143 39.33 -9.60 48.95
N ILE A 144 40.04 -10.71 48.73
CA ILE A 144 39.97 -11.47 47.48
C ILE A 144 38.59 -12.11 47.30
N GLU A 145 38.01 -12.69 48.36
CA GLU A 145 36.66 -13.29 48.30
C GLU A 145 35.57 -12.25 47.94
N HIS A 146 35.64 -11.05 48.53
CA HIS A 146 34.71 -9.97 48.21
C HIS A 146 34.90 -9.40 46.80
N LEU A 147 36.14 -9.33 46.29
CA LEU A 147 36.40 -8.96 44.90
C LEU A 147 35.88 -10.01 43.91
N GLN A 148 36.05 -11.30 44.21
CA GLN A 148 35.47 -12.37 43.40
C GLN A 148 33.94 -12.31 43.39
N THR A 149 33.33 -12.02 44.55
CA THR A 149 31.89 -11.80 44.65
C THR A 149 31.43 -10.64 43.76
N ALA A 150 32.10 -9.48 43.83
CA ALA A 150 31.81 -8.34 42.97
C ALA A 150 31.92 -8.69 41.47
N ALA A 151 33.00 -9.40 41.08
CA ALA A 151 33.19 -9.85 39.69
C ALA A 151 32.08 -10.78 39.21
N THR A 152 31.62 -11.73 40.04
CA THR A 152 30.49 -12.61 39.68
C THR A 152 29.15 -11.88 39.56
N VAL A 153 28.96 -10.79 40.31
CA VAL A 153 27.76 -9.96 40.20
C VAL A 153 27.84 -9.09 38.95
N GLU A 154 29.01 -8.55 38.61
CA GLU A 154 29.24 -7.80 37.36
C GLU A 154 28.96 -8.64 36.12
N THR A 155 29.39 -9.91 36.10
CA THR A 155 29.04 -10.81 34.99
C THR A 155 27.53 -11.00 34.85
N LYS A 156 26.79 -11.05 35.97
CA LYS A 156 25.31 -11.12 35.94
C LYS A 156 24.67 -9.82 35.44
N ILE A 157 25.27 -8.65 35.74
CA ILE A 157 24.81 -7.35 35.22
C ILE A 157 24.92 -7.35 33.69
N GLU A 158 26.04 -7.79 33.14
CA GLU A 158 26.25 -7.89 31.69
C GLU A 158 25.30 -8.89 31.01
N GLU A 159 25.02 -10.03 31.66
CA GLU A 159 24.03 -11.00 31.17
C GLU A 159 22.63 -10.38 31.09
N VAL A 160 22.20 -9.63 32.12
CA VAL A 160 20.90 -8.94 32.13
C VAL A 160 20.88 -7.74 31.16
N ALA A 161 22.02 -7.10 30.90
CA ALA A 161 22.13 -6.00 29.93
C ALA A 161 22.06 -6.45 28.47
N SER A 162 22.65 -7.61 28.16
CA SER A 162 22.73 -8.15 26.80
C SER A 162 21.53 -8.99 26.39
N ALA A 163 20.81 -9.58 27.35
CA ALA A 163 19.63 -10.37 27.07
C ALA A 163 18.42 -9.50 26.67
N PRO A 164 17.64 -9.90 25.65
CA PRO A 164 16.36 -9.25 25.36
C PRO A 164 15.41 -9.42 26.55
N ALA A 165 14.74 -8.34 26.96
CA ALA A 165 13.85 -8.36 28.13
C ALA A 165 12.75 -9.44 28.05
N ILE A 166 12.34 -9.84 26.85
CA ILE A 166 11.46 -11.00 26.63
C ILE A 166 12.04 -11.84 25.48
N PRO A 167 12.27 -13.15 25.66
CA PRO A 167 12.60 -14.07 24.58
C PRO A 167 11.53 -14.10 23.49
N ALA A 168 11.93 -14.27 22.23
CA ALA A 168 10.99 -14.29 21.10
C ALA A 168 9.93 -15.42 21.20
N GLU A 169 10.28 -16.53 21.84
CA GLU A 169 9.37 -17.65 22.11
C GLU A 169 8.24 -17.26 23.08
N ASP A 170 8.56 -16.46 24.10
CA ASP A 170 7.58 -15.92 25.06
C ASP A 170 6.68 -14.84 24.45
N MET A 171 7.02 -14.32 23.27
CA MET A 171 6.15 -13.42 22.49
C MET A 171 5.20 -14.18 21.54
N THR A 172 5.24 -15.51 21.56
CA THR A 172 4.39 -16.37 20.75
C THR A 172 3.42 -17.15 21.63
N VAL A 173 2.11 -16.97 21.42
CA VAL A 173 1.08 -17.68 22.19
C VAL A 173 0.23 -18.52 21.26
N ARG A 174 0.11 -19.81 21.56
CA ARG A 174 -0.73 -20.76 20.81
C ARG A 174 -2.12 -20.83 21.43
N GLY A 175 -3.14 -20.57 20.63
CA GLY A 175 -4.54 -20.68 21.02
C GLY A 175 -5.04 -22.12 20.95
N ALA A 176 -6.09 -22.40 21.72
CA ALA A 176 -6.73 -23.72 21.79
C ALA A 176 -7.29 -24.22 20.44
N SER A 177 -7.66 -23.30 19.55
CA SER A 177 -8.14 -23.62 18.19
C SER A 177 -7.01 -23.81 17.16
N GLY A 178 -5.74 -23.81 17.58
CA GLY A 178 -4.58 -23.99 16.72
C GLY A 178 -4.00 -22.70 16.12
N GLY A 179 -4.66 -21.54 16.32
CA GLY A 179 -4.12 -20.24 15.91
C GLY A 179 -2.92 -19.81 16.75
N THR A 180 -2.00 -19.02 16.18
CA THR A 180 -0.82 -18.50 16.89
C THR A 180 -0.80 -16.97 16.81
N ALA A 181 -0.66 -16.30 17.96
CA ALA A 181 -0.42 -14.86 18.03
C ALA A 181 1.09 -14.62 18.19
N ARG A 182 1.69 -13.89 17.25
CA ARG A 182 3.11 -13.52 17.25
C ARG A 182 3.25 -12.01 17.13
N SER A 183 4.18 -11.42 17.87
CA SER A 183 4.55 -10.02 17.73
C SER A 183 5.65 -9.84 16.66
N ARG A 184 5.55 -8.78 15.85
CA ARG A 184 6.58 -8.33 14.91
C ARG A 184 6.79 -6.82 15.07
N THR A 185 8.05 -6.39 15.01
CA THR A 185 8.40 -4.97 14.93
C THR A 185 8.24 -4.49 13.48
N GLU A 186 7.44 -3.44 13.28
CA GLU A 186 7.28 -2.74 12.01
C GLU A 186 7.73 -1.29 12.18
N TRP A 187 8.47 -0.77 11.20
CA TRP A 187 8.87 0.62 11.15
C TRP A 187 7.73 1.42 10.52
N ALA A 188 7.17 2.33 11.30
CA ALA A 188 6.15 3.27 10.86
C ALA A 188 6.75 4.68 10.75
N PHE A 189 6.12 5.53 9.94
CA PHE A 189 6.48 6.94 9.80
C PHE A 189 5.22 7.81 9.89
N GLU A 190 5.39 9.04 10.33
CA GLU A 190 4.36 10.08 10.32
C GLU A 190 4.91 11.30 9.59
N ILE A 191 4.09 11.91 8.74
CA ILE A 191 4.48 13.11 8.00
C ILE A 191 4.08 14.32 8.82
N GLU A 192 5.06 14.99 9.42
CA GLU A 192 4.84 16.23 10.18
C GLU A 192 4.62 17.44 9.26
N ASP A 193 5.41 17.56 8.19
CA ASP A 193 5.36 18.69 7.25
C ASP A 193 5.72 18.23 5.83
N PHE A 194 4.75 18.31 4.93
CA PHE A 194 4.93 17.89 3.54
C PHE A 194 5.93 18.79 2.78
N SER A 195 6.06 20.06 3.16
CA SER A 195 6.92 21.02 2.45
C SER A 195 8.41 20.79 2.67
N LYS A 196 8.76 20.09 3.75
CA LYS A 196 10.15 19.77 4.12
C LYS A 196 10.63 18.43 3.56
N ILE A 197 9.76 17.69 2.86
CA ILE A 197 10.13 16.41 2.26
C ILE A 197 11.06 16.65 1.08
N ASP A 198 12.26 16.09 1.13
CA ASP A 198 13.17 16.10 -0.01
C ASP A 198 12.69 15.11 -1.09
N LEU A 199 12.04 15.65 -2.12
CA LEU A 199 11.55 14.88 -3.26
C LEU A 199 12.67 14.26 -4.10
N ASN A 200 13.91 14.78 -4.01
CA ASN A 200 15.03 14.20 -4.75
C ASN A 200 15.49 12.88 -4.13
N ALA A 201 15.51 12.79 -2.79
CA ALA A 201 15.82 11.54 -2.09
C ALA A 201 14.77 10.45 -2.33
N LEU A 202 13.53 10.84 -2.64
CA LEU A 202 12.44 9.92 -2.94
C LEU A 202 12.32 9.56 -4.43
N ARG A 203 13.18 10.11 -5.30
CA ARG A 203 13.05 9.99 -6.76
C ARG A 203 12.97 8.53 -7.24
N ASP A 204 13.75 7.63 -6.65
CA ASP A 204 13.79 6.21 -7.02
C ASP A 204 12.51 5.44 -6.59
N PHE A 205 11.73 6.02 -5.68
CA PHE A 205 10.48 5.46 -5.17
C PHE A 205 9.24 6.09 -5.81
N ILE A 206 9.40 7.14 -6.64
CA ILE A 206 8.30 7.77 -7.36
C ILE A 206 8.07 7.02 -8.67
N ALA A 207 6.86 6.49 -8.83
CA ALA A 207 6.46 5.82 -10.06
C ALA A 207 6.51 6.79 -11.27
N PRO A 208 7.04 6.37 -12.43
CA PRO A 208 7.15 7.22 -13.62
C PRO A 208 5.81 7.86 -14.06
N GLU A 209 4.70 7.15 -13.85
CA GLU A 209 3.35 7.61 -14.19
C GLU A 209 2.91 8.80 -13.33
N ALA A 210 3.39 8.89 -12.10
CA ALA A 210 3.10 10.02 -11.22
C ALA A 210 3.81 11.29 -11.72
N VAL A 211 5.04 11.14 -12.24
CA VAL A 211 5.81 12.23 -12.86
C VAL A 211 5.13 12.72 -14.14
N ASP A 212 4.71 11.81 -15.02
CA ASP A 212 3.97 12.17 -16.24
C ASP A 212 2.66 12.90 -15.93
N LYS A 213 1.90 12.44 -14.93
CA LYS A 213 0.67 13.12 -14.48
C LYS A 213 0.96 14.54 -13.97
N ALA A 214 2.04 14.73 -13.23
CA ALA A 214 2.46 16.04 -12.75
C ALA A 214 2.88 16.96 -13.91
N LEU A 215 3.64 16.44 -14.88
CA LEU A 215 4.04 17.19 -16.08
C LEU A 215 2.84 17.61 -16.93
N LYS A 216 1.88 16.71 -17.16
CA LYS A 216 0.63 17.04 -17.87
C LYS A 216 -0.16 18.15 -17.17
N ALA A 217 -0.27 18.09 -15.84
CA ALA A 217 -0.93 19.14 -15.06
C ALA A 217 -0.18 20.48 -15.16
N TYR A 218 1.16 20.44 -15.12
CA TYR A 218 2.02 21.60 -15.25
C TYR A 218 1.89 22.28 -16.62
N VAL A 219 1.90 21.49 -17.71
CA VAL A 219 1.70 21.98 -19.09
C VAL A 219 0.31 22.56 -19.27
N LYS A 220 -0.73 21.94 -18.72
CA LYS A 220 -2.10 22.46 -18.81
C LYS A 220 -2.25 23.83 -18.14
N LEU A 221 -1.57 24.05 -17.02
CA LEU A 221 -1.65 25.30 -16.26
C LEU A 221 -0.79 26.41 -16.88
N ARG A 222 0.43 26.09 -17.33
CA ARG A 222 1.42 27.09 -17.78
C ARG A 222 1.56 27.20 -19.29
N LYS A 223 0.99 26.27 -20.06
CA LYS A 223 0.98 26.23 -21.54
C LYS A 223 2.37 26.58 -22.10
N ASN A 224 2.46 27.68 -22.85
CA ASN A 224 3.66 28.13 -23.57
C ASN A 224 4.78 28.67 -22.66
N THR A 225 4.54 28.81 -21.35
CA THR A 225 5.55 29.27 -20.38
C THR A 225 6.14 28.13 -19.56
N ALA A 226 5.75 26.88 -19.83
CA ALA A 226 6.32 25.71 -19.16
C ALA A 226 7.76 25.47 -19.64
N LYS A 227 8.75 25.65 -18.75
CA LYS A 227 10.14 25.21 -18.99
C LYS A 227 10.59 24.39 -17.80
N ILE A 228 10.88 23.12 -18.05
CA ILE A 228 11.45 22.17 -17.09
C ILE A 228 12.65 21.53 -17.79
N GLU A 229 13.77 21.47 -17.09
CA GLU A 229 14.99 20.85 -17.62
C GLU A 229 14.76 19.35 -17.86
N GLY A 230 15.14 18.86 -19.04
CA GLY A 230 14.94 17.46 -19.44
C GLY A 230 13.59 17.12 -20.09
N VAL A 231 12.65 18.07 -20.22
CA VAL A 231 11.35 17.85 -20.90
C VAL A 231 11.18 18.82 -22.07
N ARG A 232 10.90 18.28 -23.26
CA ARG A 232 10.59 19.09 -24.45
C ARG A 232 9.08 19.27 -24.58
N PHE A 233 8.61 20.51 -24.50
CA PHE A 233 7.22 20.88 -24.77
C PHE A 233 7.09 21.34 -26.23
N PHE A 234 6.06 20.87 -26.93
CA PHE A 234 5.74 21.27 -28.30
C PHE A 234 4.22 21.39 -28.46
N GLU A 235 3.79 22.25 -29.37
CA GLU A 235 2.40 22.38 -29.78
C GLU A 235 2.11 21.33 -30.87
N ASP A 236 0.99 20.65 -30.75
CA ASP A 236 0.54 19.63 -31.69
C ASP A 236 -0.90 19.95 -32.10
N GLU A 237 -1.15 19.99 -33.40
CA GLU A 237 -2.46 20.33 -33.96
C GLU A 237 -3.28 19.06 -34.16
N LYS A 238 -4.38 18.95 -33.41
CA LYS A 238 -5.26 17.79 -33.46
C LYS A 238 -6.58 18.11 -34.16
N ALA A 239 -6.83 17.45 -35.29
CA ALA A 239 -8.14 17.47 -35.93
C ALA A 239 -9.21 16.89 -35.00
N THR A 240 -10.36 17.57 -34.91
CA THR A 240 -11.51 17.11 -34.12
C THR A 240 -12.77 17.14 -34.97
N PHE A 241 -13.39 15.97 -35.16
CA PHE A 241 -14.66 15.84 -35.87
C PHE A 241 -15.82 16.07 -34.89
N ARG A 242 -16.77 16.95 -35.25
CA ARG A 242 -17.96 17.24 -34.45
C ARG A 242 -19.19 17.38 -35.34
N ARG A 243 -20.29 16.76 -34.91
CA ARG A 243 -21.63 17.01 -35.46
C ARG A 243 -22.24 18.23 -34.73
N ARG A 244 -22.76 19.21 -35.48
CA ARG A 244 -23.59 20.28 -34.91
C ARG A 244 -25.01 19.79 -34.65
#